data_AF-A0A920G0E3-F1
#
_entry.id   AF-A0A920G0E3-F1
#
_cell.length_a   1.000
_cell.length_b   1.000
_cell.length_c   1.000
_cell.angle_alpha   90.00
_cell.angle_beta   90.00
_cell.angle_gamma   90.00
#
_symmetry.space_group_name_H-M   'P 1'
#
loop_
_entity.id
_entity.type
_entity.pdbx_description
1 polymer ?
#
loop_
_entity_poly.entity_id
_entity_poly.type
_entity_poly.pdbx_seq_one_letter_code
_entity_poly.pdbx_strand_id
1 'polypeptide(L)'
;MRSTAFLVADGVLPSNEGRGYVLRRICRRATRHADLLGYKEPILHQLLPTLIAEMGAAYPELKTNEMLISETLEFEENKFEKH
;
A
#
# COMPACT_ATOMS: atom_id res chain seq x y z
N MET A 1 5.11 -3.46 -1.84
CA MET A 1 4.74 -3.20 -0.44
C MET A 1 5.64 -2.15 0.20
N ARG A 2 6.98 -2.32 0.30
CA ARG A 2 7.85 -1.28 0.89
C ARG A 2 7.68 0.11 0.24
N SER A 3 7.85 0.21 -1.07
CA SER A 3 7.74 1.50 -1.78
C SER A 3 6.37 2.18 -1.64
N THR A 4 5.28 1.41 -1.55
CA THR A 4 3.94 1.98 -1.40
C THR A 4 3.76 2.58 -0.01
N ALA A 5 4.21 1.88 1.04
CA ALA A 5 4.13 2.37 2.41
C ALA A 5 4.95 3.65 2.62
N PHE A 6 6.19 3.70 2.11
CA PHE A 6 7.03 4.89 2.20
C PHE A 6 6.45 6.09 1.44
N LEU A 7 5.95 5.87 0.21
CA LEU A 7 5.33 6.96 -0.55
C LEU A 7 4.12 7.55 0.17
N VAL A 8 3.28 6.71 0.79
CA VAL A 8 2.13 7.20 1.55
C VAL A 8 2.56 7.89 2.84
N ALA A 9 3.58 7.37 3.54
CA ALA A 9 4.18 8.02 4.71
C ALA A 9 4.76 9.41 4.38
N ASP A 10 5.29 9.59 3.16
CA ASP A 10 5.77 10.87 2.62
C ASP A 10 4.63 11.79 2.11
N GLY A 11 3.37 11.42 2.33
CA GLY A 11 2.18 12.19 1.94
C GLY A 11 1.79 12.06 0.47
N VAL A 12 2.32 11.09 -0.27
CA VAL A 12 1.87 10.80 -1.63
C VAL A 12 0.61 9.94 -1.59
N LEU A 13 -0.49 10.47 -2.12
CA LEU A 13 -1.75 9.74 -2.28
C LEU A 13 -1.94 9.26 -3.73
N PRO A 14 -2.70 8.18 -3.97
CA PRO A 14 -3.00 7.69 -5.31
C PRO A 14 -3.69 8.77 -6.16
N SER A 15 -3.24 8.92 -7.41
CA SER A 15 -3.83 9.89 -8.35
C SER A 15 -3.64 9.45 -9.80
N ASN A 16 -4.11 10.27 -10.75
CA ASN A 16 -3.94 10.04 -12.18
C ASN A 16 -2.66 10.66 -12.76
N GLU A 17 -1.90 11.44 -11.97
CA GLU A 17 -0.75 12.21 -12.45
C GLU A 17 0.43 12.19 -11.47
N GLY A 18 1.62 12.55 -11.95
CA GLY A 18 2.82 12.73 -11.13
C GLY A 18 3.17 11.51 -10.25
N ARG A 19 3.54 11.77 -8.98
CA ARG A 19 3.93 10.72 -8.03
C ARG A 19 2.75 9.83 -7.62
N GLY A 20 1.55 10.39 -7.54
CA GLY A 20 0.34 9.62 -7.20
C GLY A 20 -0.02 8.59 -8.27
N TYR A 21 0.25 8.89 -9.55
CA TYR A 21 0.11 7.90 -10.63
C TYR A 21 1.08 6.72 -10.49
N VAL A 22 2.33 7.01 -10.12
CA VAL A 22 3.33 5.97 -9.88
C VAL A 22 2.89 5.08 -8.72
N LEU A 23 2.47 5.66 -7.60
CA LEU A 23 1.93 4.93 -6.45
C LEU A 23 0.75 4.04 -6.87
N ARG A 24 -0.24 4.60 -7.58
CA ARG A 24 -1.41 3.87 -8.09
C ARG A 24 -1.00 2.65 -8.94
N ARG A 25 -0.02 2.80 -9.84
CA ARG A 25 0.47 1.67 -10.66
C ARG A 25 1.15 0.59 -9.83
N ILE A 26 1.90 0.95 -8.79
CA ILE A 26 2.55 -0.03 -7.91
C ILE A 26 1.50 -0.80 -7.10
N CYS A 27 0.52 -0.11 -6.50
CA CYS A 27 -0.60 -0.75 -5.79
C CYS A 27 -1.33 -1.74 -6.70
N ARG A 28 -1.75 -1.30 -7.90
CA ARG A 28 -2.42 -2.18 -8.87
C ARG A 28 -1.60 -3.41 -9.25
N ARG A 29 -0.28 -3.25 -9.41
CA ARG A 29 0.61 -4.39 -9.70
C ARG A 29 0.68 -5.35 -8.52
N ALA A 30 0.72 -4.83 -7.29
CA ALA A 30 0.74 -5.66 -6.09
C ALA A 30 -0.58 -6.44 -5.91
N THR A 31 -1.73 -5.80 -6.11
CA THR A 31 -3.05 -6.46 -6.13
C THR A 31 -3.09 -7.57 -7.17
N ARG A 32 -2.68 -7.30 -8.41
CA ARG A 32 -2.62 -8.33 -9.46
C ARG A 32 -1.73 -9.53 -9.08
N HIS A 33 -0.63 -9.29 -8.38
CA HIS A 33 0.22 -10.39 -7.90
C HIS A 33 -0.47 -11.20 -6.80
N ALA A 34 -1.23 -10.56 -5.91
CA ALA A 34 -2.06 -11.26 -4.91
C ALA A 34 -3.15 -12.10 -5.60
N ASP A 35 -3.84 -11.54 -6.60
CA ASP A 35 -4.86 -12.27 -7.37
C ASP A 35 -4.29 -13.52 -8.06
N LEU A 36 -3.11 -13.39 -8.68
CA LEU A 36 -2.41 -14.50 -9.32
C LEU A 36 -1.99 -15.60 -8.34
N LEU A 37 -1.81 -15.25 -7.06
CA LEU A 37 -1.53 -16.19 -5.98
C LEU A 37 -2.81 -16.76 -5.35
N GLY A 38 -4.00 -16.35 -5.81
CA GLY A 38 -5.29 -16.87 -5.37
C GLY A 38 -5.90 -16.16 -4.16
N TYR A 39 -5.34 -15.01 -3.74
CA TYR A 39 -5.98 -14.17 -2.74
C TYR A 39 -7.25 -13.53 -3.34
N LYS A 40 -8.34 -13.56 -2.58
CA LYS A 40 -9.69 -13.13 -2.99
C LYS A 40 -10.20 -11.91 -2.22
N GLU A 41 -9.45 -11.54 -1.20
CA GLU A 41 -9.78 -10.49 -0.25
C GLU A 41 -8.56 -9.58 -0.12
N PRO A 42 -8.74 -8.29 0.22
CA PRO A 42 -7.65 -7.34 0.36
C PRO A 42 -6.58 -7.83 1.34
N ILE A 43 -5.34 -7.99 0.86
CA ILE A 43 -4.24 -8.57 1.63
C ILE A 43 -3.07 -7.58 1.82
N LEU A 44 -2.98 -6.53 1.01
CA LEU A 44 -1.79 -5.66 1.00
C LEU A 44 -1.63 -4.90 2.32
N HIS A 45 -2.73 -4.41 2.90
CA HIS A 45 -2.72 -3.70 4.18
C HIS A 45 -2.34 -4.64 5.34
N GLN A 46 -2.66 -5.93 5.27
CA GLN A 46 -2.31 -6.93 6.29
C GLN A 46 -0.79 -7.19 6.38
N LEU A 47 -0.03 -6.82 5.34
CA LEU A 47 1.43 -6.91 5.35
C LEU A 47 2.09 -5.74 6.07
N LEU A 48 1.37 -4.65 6.34
CA LEU A 48 1.91 -3.43 6.94
C LEU A 48 2.47 -3.64 8.36
N PRO A 49 1.82 -4.40 9.27
CA PRO A 49 2.39 -4.64 10.60
C PRO A 49 3.76 -5.33 10.54
N THR A 50 3.93 -6.30 9.63
CA THR A 50 5.22 -6.97 9.41
C THR A 50 6.26 -5.97 8.90
N LEU A 51 5.89 -5.04 8.01
CA LEU A 51 6.81 -3.99 7.57
C LEU A 51 7.27 -3.11 8.74
N ILE A 52 6.33 -2.68 9.58
CA ILE A 52 6.61 -1.81 10.72
C ILE A 52 7.48 -2.53 11.75
N ALA A 53 7.27 -3.83 11.98
CA ALA A 53 8.12 -4.62 12.86
C ALA A 53 9.58 -4.67 12.36
N GLU A 54 9.79 -4.88 11.06
CA GLU A 54 11.12 -4.99 10.46
C GLU A 54 11.83 -3.63 10.30
N MET A 55 11.07 -2.56 10.01
CA MET A 55 11.64 -1.28 9.57
C MET A 55 11.35 -0.10 10.51
N GLY A 56 10.33 -0.19 11.37
CA GLY A 56 9.82 0.95 12.14
C GLY A 56 10.80 1.56 13.13
N ALA A 57 11.85 0.83 13.54
CA ALA A 57 12.92 1.37 14.38
C ALA A 57 13.79 2.40 13.63
N ALA A 58 14.08 2.14 12.34
CA ALA A 58 14.85 3.05 11.49
C ALA A 58 13.96 4.11 10.81
N TYR A 59 12.67 3.81 10.66
CA TYR A 59 11.68 4.63 9.95
C TYR A 59 10.42 4.82 10.80
N PRO A 60 10.46 5.64 11.87
CA PRO A 60 9.33 5.85 12.79
C PRO A 60 8.08 6.38 12.09
N GLU A 61 8.24 7.08 10.97
CA GLU A 61 7.15 7.61 10.14
C GLU A 61 6.20 6.52 9.62
N LEU A 62 6.68 5.28 9.46
CA LEU A 62 5.82 4.15 9.08
C LEU A 62 4.80 3.84 10.17
N LYS A 63 5.23 3.91 11.44
CA LYS A 63 4.36 3.70 12.60
C LYS A 63 3.42 4.88 12.82
N THR A 64 3.95 6.11 12.71
CA THR A 64 3.14 7.33 12.83
C THR A 64 2.02 7.40 11.81
N ASN A 65 2.26 6.93 10.59
CA ASN A 65 1.29 6.97 9.49
C ASN A 65 0.60 5.62 9.24
N GLU A 66 0.69 4.65 10.16
CA GLU A 66 0.19 3.28 9.96
C GLU A 66 -1.28 3.26 9.49
N MET A 67 -2.14 4.04 10.15
CA MET A 67 -3.56 4.13 9.81
C MET A 67 -3.78 4.65 8.38
N LEU A 68 -3.13 5.76 8.01
CA LEU A 68 -3.23 6.35 6.67
C LEU A 68 -2.74 5.38 5.59
N ILE A 69 -1.62 4.69 5.84
CA ILE A 69 -1.06 3.72 4.90
C ILE A 69 -2.02 2.54 4.74
N SER A 70 -2.54 2.00 5.85
CA SER A 70 -3.48 0.88 5.84
C SER A 70 -4.75 1.21 5.05
N GLU A 71 -5.41 2.33 5.37
CA GLU A 71 -6.63 2.78 4.70
C GLU A 71 -6.40 3.04 3.20
N THR A 72 -5.27 3.64 2.85
CA THR A 72 -4.94 3.91 1.44
C THR A 72 -4.74 2.61 0.64
N LEU A 73 -4.04 1.63 1.22
CA LEU A 73 -3.80 0.34 0.58
C LEU A 73 -5.12 -0.44 0.41
N GLU A 74 -5.91 -0.52 1.47
CA GLU A 74 -7.21 -1.21 1.45
C GLU A 74 -8.18 -0.55 0.46
N PHE A 75 -8.25 0.78 0.45
CA PHE A 75 -9.11 1.52 -0.49
C PHE A 75 -8.72 1.26 -1.95
N GLU A 76 -7.43 1.35 -2.28
CA GLU A 76 -6.97 1.12 -3.65
C GLU A 76 -7.17 -0.34 -4.06
N GLU A 77 -6.87 -1.30 -3.19
CA GLU A 77 -7.06 -2.74 -3.47
C GLU A 77 -8.54 -3.06 -3.76
N ASN A 78 -9.46 -2.63 -2.89
CA ASN A 78 -10.91 -2.77 -3.08
C ASN A 78 -11.44 -2.10 -4.36
N LYS A 79 -10.82 -0.99 -4.77
CA LYS A 79 -11.20 -0.26 -5.98
C LYS A 79 -10.80 -1.03 -7.26
N PHE A 80 -9.77 -1.88 -7.19
CA PHE A 80 -9.30 -2.66 -8.33
C PHE A 80 -9.93 -4.05 -8.45
N GLU A 81 -10.32 -4.70 -7.36
CA GLU A 81 -10.98 -6.03 -7.40
C GLU A 81 -12.29 -6.03 -8.21
N LYS A 82 -12.91 -4.86 -8.42
CA LYS A 82 -14.16 -4.70 -9.17
C LYS A 82 -13.98 -4.59 -10.69
N HIS A 83 -12.77 -4.78 -11.26
CA HIS A 83 -12.47 -4.64 -12.69
C HIS A 83 -11.65 -5.81 -13.23
#